data_AF-A0A535UTZ3-F1
#
_entry.id   AF-A0A535UTZ3-F1
#
_cell.length_a   1.000
_cell.length_b   1.000
_cell.length_c   1.000
_cell.angle_alpha   90.00
_cell.angle_beta   90.00
_cell.angle_gamma   90.00
#
_symmetry.space_group_name_H-M   'P 1'
#
loop_
_entity.id
_entity.type
_entity.pdbx_description
1 polymer ?
#
loop_
_entity_poly.entity_id
_entity_poly.type
_entity_poly.pdbx_seq_one_letter_code
_entity_poly.pdbx_strand_id
1 'polypeptide(L)'
;MSPDGAAYAYVKLLPAGASYSTFSSSELHVVDIASNRDRKLWSRTEGIEVIAWQAAGILASTVPKEGGIRLLWLVDPASGAPARAPESADPERLPLTATRSGVNYSYMGGDAQGAAVFRIGSRDRGVKYSVILMQGGQSTTIYSGTAGDAKDFDPEGLSFDAHGAWFGNFDGKLVWLWSRSSGLQGFPVSGLPTVPSAYNYSDFTVLPVGPCVPGTFSGVAASPVPAPRTPSPSPVPSPVAWSNLLSAPLHLPVVGAGGACPVSSMVNNLAVSTRSGKGGPNYGYGDGPSYLSGQINWYSAGSQGVLILTDPRYRGPILVRTKRLDGSGSLGLGGASVALGADALGIDVTSNPPYWGEWNGTMVPTAAGCYGIQIDGTSFSTVVVIQVKKGPPPPG
;
A
#
# COMPACT_ATOMS: atom_id res chain seq x y z
N MET A 1 -13.50 11.37 6.94
CA MET A 1 -14.14 12.52 7.61
C MET A 1 -14.34 13.61 6.58
N SER A 2 -15.45 14.34 6.63
CA SER A 2 -15.66 15.54 5.82
C SER A 2 -14.66 16.64 6.23
N PRO A 3 -14.34 17.60 5.34
CA PRO A 3 -13.39 18.66 5.63
C PRO A 3 -13.73 19.51 6.88
N ASP A 4 -15.02 19.66 7.19
CA ASP A 4 -15.53 20.37 8.37
C ASP A 4 -15.69 19.46 9.60
N GLY A 5 -15.41 18.16 9.46
CA GLY A 5 -15.57 17.16 10.50
C GLY A 5 -17.01 16.90 10.94
N ALA A 6 -18.03 17.41 10.24
CA ALA A 6 -19.44 17.20 10.59
C ALA A 6 -19.97 15.81 10.18
N ALA A 7 -19.28 15.13 9.26
CA ALA A 7 -19.68 13.83 8.74
C ALA A 7 -18.49 12.90 8.48
N TYR A 8 -18.77 11.61 8.31
CA TYR A 8 -17.77 10.67 7.80
C TYR A 8 -18.39 9.73 6.77
N ALA A 9 -17.55 9.30 5.83
CA ALA A 9 -17.92 8.34 4.79
C ALA A 9 -17.36 6.97 5.14
N TYR A 10 -18.11 5.92 4.83
CA TYR A 10 -17.67 4.54 5.01
C TYR A 10 -18.23 3.64 3.92
N VAL A 11 -17.62 2.46 3.76
CA VAL A 11 -18.07 1.45 2.79
C VAL A 11 -18.71 0.29 3.53
N LYS A 12 -19.85 -0.16 3.02
CA LYS A 12 -20.54 -1.35 3.47
C LYS A 12 -20.45 -2.43 2.40
N LEU A 13 -19.91 -3.59 2.75
CA LEU A 13 -19.92 -4.77 1.88
C LEU A 13 -21.22 -5.55 2.09
N LEU A 14 -21.78 -6.07 1.00
CA LEU A 14 -23.01 -6.84 0.99
C LEU A 14 -22.77 -8.26 0.48
N PRO A 15 -23.48 -9.29 0.99
CA PRO A 15 -24.45 -9.21 2.10
C PRO A 15 -23.78 -8.87 3.43
N ALA A 16 -24.56 -8.53 4.46
CA ALA A 16 -24.02 -8.20 5.78
C ALA A 16 -23.12 -9.34 6.29
N GLY A 17 -21.93 -9.00 6.80
CA GLY A 17 -20.91 -9.96 7.20
C GLY A 17 -19.97 -10.40 6.06
N ALA A 18 -20.16 -9.90 4.84
CA ALA A 18 -19.24 -10.16 3.73
C ALA A 18 -17.86 -9.53 3.96
N SER A 19 -16.84 -10.21 3.44
CA SER A 19 -15.47 -9.71 3.30
C SER A 19 -15.23 -9.25 1.86
N TYR A 20 -14.07 -8.65 1.60
CA TYR A 20 -13.63 -8.25 0.25
C TYR A 20 -13.57 -9.41 -0.76
N SER A 21 -13.60 -10.66 -0.31
CA SER A 21 -13.61 -11.83 -1.18
C SER A 21 -15.00 -12.43 -1.39
N THR A 22 -15.91 -12.25 -0.43
CA THR A 22 -17.24 -12.87 -0.46
C THR A 22 -18.36 -11.92 -0.84
N PHE A 23 -18.10 -10.62 -0.89
CA PHE A 23 -19.12 -9.62 -1.22
C PHE A 23 -19.69 -9.82 -2.64
N SER A 24 -20.98 -9.53 -2.80
CA SER A 24 -21.68 -9.47 -4.09
C SER A 24 -21.82 -8.04 -4.60
N SER A 25 -21.82 -7.06 -3.68
CA SER A 25 -21.90 -5.64 -3.98
C SER A 25 -21.36 -4.82 -2.80
N SER A 26 -21.00 -3.56 -3.05
CA SER A 26 -20.62 -2.61 -2.02
C SER A 26 -21.45 -1.33 -2.11
N GLU A 27 -21.56 -0.63 -0.98
CA GLU A 27 -22.29 0.61 -0.85
C GLU A 27 -21.41 1.67 -0.19
N LEU A 28 -21.38 2.88 -0.74
CA LEU A 28 -20.78 4.05 -0.12
C LEU A 28 -21.85 4.76 0.72
N HIS A 29 -21.52 5.03 1.96
CA HIS A 29 -22.39 5.67 2.94
C HIS A 29 -21.75 6.93 3.49
N VAL A 30 -22.60 7.86 3.94
CA VAL A 30 -22.23 9.02 4.74
C VAL A 30 -23.06 9.03 6.01
N VAL A 31 -22.39 9.24 7.13
CA VAL A 31 -23.02 9.46 8.43
C VAL A 31 -22.80 10.92 8.83
N ASP A 32 -23.91 11.63 9.03
CA ASP A 32 -23.89 12.92 9.72
C ASP A 32 -23.74 12.68 11.23
N ILE A 33 -22.72 13.29 11.83
CA ILE A 33 -22.34 12.99 13.22
C ILE A 33 -23.36 13.58 14.20
N ALA A 34 -23.85 14.80 13.95
CA ALA A 34 -24.74 15.49 14.87
C ALA A 34 -26.11 14.80 14.98
N SER A 35 -26.65 14.35 13.85
CA SER A 35 -27.95 13.66 13.78
C SER A 35 -27.85 12.14 13.85
N ASN A 36 -26.63 11.59 13.80
CA ASN A 36 -26.36 10.15 13.66
C ASN A 36 -27.14 9.52 12.49
N ARG A 37 -27.34 10.28 11.41
CA ARG A 37 -28.11 9.84 10.25
C ARG A 37 -27.18 9.23 9.22
N ASP A 38 -27.37 7.94 8.97
CA ASP A 38 -26.73 7.21 7.88
C ASP A 38 -27.53 7.36 6.58
N ARG A 39 -26.84 7.68 5.49
CA ARG A 39 -27.39 7.69 4.14
C ARG A 39 -26.46 6.98 3.17
N LYS A 40 -27.04 6.04 2.43
CA LYS A 40 -26.41 5.46 1.23
C LYS A 40 -26.33 6.51 0.12
N LEU A 41 -25.13 6.70 -0.41
CA LEU A 41 -24.86 7.59 -1.53
C LEU A 41 -24.82 6.84 -2.85
N TRP A 42 -24.14 5.69 -2.87
CA TRP A 42 -23.79 5.02 -4.12
C TRP A 42 -23.65 3.52 -3.89
N SER A 43 -23.93 2.71 -4.91
CA SER A 43 -23.83 1.25 -4.85
C SER A 43 -23.29 0.68 -6.15
N ARG A 44 -22.46 -0.35 -6.04
CA ARG A 44 -21.80 -1.04 -7.15
C ARG A 44 -21.72 -2.54 -6.87
N THR A 45 -21.69 -3.34 -7.92
CA THR A 45 -21.32 -4.77 -7.82
C THR A 45 -19.83 -4.97 -7.56
N GLU A 46 -19.03 -3.94 -7.81
CA GLU A 46 -17.59 -3.87 -7.55
C GLU A 46 -17.28 -3.46 -6.10
N GLY A 47 -16.02 -3.58 -5.69
CA GLY A 47 -15.57 -3.08 -4.40
C GLY A 47 -15.34 -1.58 -4.47
N ILE A 48 -15.92 -0.81 -3.54
CA ILE A 48 -15.66 0.61 -3.35
C ILE A 48 -14.60 0.79 -2.26
N GLU A 49 -13.66 1.69 -2.46
CA GLU A 49 -12.72 2.15 -1.43
C GLU A 49 -12.77 3.68 -1.34
N VAL A 50 -12.94 4.22 -0.13
CA VAL A 50 -12.87 5.68 0.10
C VAL A 50 -11.41 6.08 0.25
N ILE A 51 -10.95 6.98 -0.61
CA ILE A 51 -9.56 7.49 -0.60
C ILE A 51 -9.49 8.75 0.25
N ALA A 52 -10.32 9.74 -0.09
CA ALA A 52 -10.33 11.03 0.59
C ALA A 52 -11.71 11.68 0.51
N TRP A 53 -11.99 12.59 1.44
CA TRP A 53 -13.13 13.50 1.31
C TRP A 53 -12.59 14.93 1.24
N GLN A 54 -12.72 15.52 0.05
CA GLN A 54 -12.23 16.85 -0.29
C GLN A 54 -13.39 17.82 -0.45
N ALA A 55 -13.09 19.12 -0.60
CA ALA A 55 -14.12 20.13 -0.85
C ALA A 55 -14.95 19.84 -2.11
N ALA A 56 -14.34 19.23 -3.13
CA ALA A 56 -15.01 18.85 -4.38
C ALA A 56 -15.91 17.61 -4.25
N GLY A 57 -15.78 16.83 -3.17
CA GLY A 57 -16.58 15.63 -2.92
C GLY A 57 -15.78 14.48 -2.32
N ILE A 58 -16.38 13.29 -2.29
CA ILE A 58 -15.75 12.06 -1.80
C ILE A 58 -15.02 11.42 -2.97
N LEU A 59 -13.69 11.40 -2.91
CA LEU A 59 -12.87 10.63 -3.84
C LEU A 59 -12.89 9.17 -3.39
N ALA A 60 -13.44 8.32 -4.23
CA ALA A 60 -13.48 6.89 -4.06
C ALA A 60 -12.82 6.19 -5.26
N SER A 61 -12.41 4.95 -5.06
CA SER A 61 -12.08 4.06 -6.16
C SER A 61 -13.02 2.87 -6.24
N THR A 62 -13.17 2.32 -7.44
CA THR A 62 -13.74 0.98 -7.62
C THR A 62 -12.67 0.02 -8.13
N VAL A 63 -12.69 -1.19 -7.58
CA VAL A 63 -11.88 -2.31 -8.03
C VAL A 63 -12.83 -3.46 -8.38
N PRO A 64 -12.79 -3.98 -9.63
CA PRO A 64 -13.62 -5.12 -9.99
C PRO A 64 -13.29 -6.33 -9.12
N LYS A 65 -14.32 -7.06 -8.67
CA LYS A 65 -14.16 -8.26 -7.82
C LYS A 65 -13.24 -9.31 -8.46
N GLU A 66 -13.26 -9.40 -9.78
CA GLU A 66 -12.49 -10.38 -10.54
C GLU A 66 -11.12 -9.85 -11.02
N GLY A 67 -10.71 -8.65 -10.60
CA GLY A 67 -9.50 -7.98 -11.09
C GLY A 67 -9.75 -7.00 -12.24
N GLY A 68 -8.89 -6.00 -12.37
CA GLY A 68 -8.95 -4.97 -13.40
C GLY A 68 -8.22 -3.68 -13.01
N ILE A 69 -8.46 -2.61 -13.77
CA ILE A 69 -7.89 -1.29 -13.49
C ILE A 69 -8.76 -0.63 -12.42
N ARG A 70 -8.12 -0.18 -11.33
CA ARG A 70 -8.74 0.69 -10.34
C ARG A 70 -9.28 1.95 -11.03
N LEU A 71 -10.57 2.23 -10.90
CA LEU A 71 -11.19 3.45 -11.44
C LEU A 71 -11.42 4.45 -10.32
N LEU A 72 -11.19 5.74 -10.59
CA LEU A 72 -11.45 6.80 -9.63
C LEU A 72 -12.78 7.50 -9.91
N TRP A 73 -13.44 7.89 -8.82
CA TRP A 73 -14.75 8.50 -8.83
C TRP A 73 -14.79 9.64 -7.82
N LEU A 74 -15.29 10.78 -8.25
CA LEU A 74 -15.69 11.86 -7.35
C LEU A 74 -17.19 11.75 -7.12
N VAL A 75 -17.58 11.42 -5.90
CA VAL A 75 -18.98 11.27 -5.50
C VAL A 75 -19.42 12.53 -4.78
N ASP A 76 -20.47 13.18 -5.29
CA ASP A 76 -21.08 14.32 -4.62
C ASP A 76 -21.71 13.84 -3.29
N PRO A 77 -21.23 14.34 -2.13
CA PRO A 77 -21.74 13.92 -0.84
C PRO A 77 -23.20 14.33 -0.62
N ALA A 78 -23.73 15.34 -1.32
CA ALA A 78 -25.13 15.76 -1.20
C ALA A 78 -26.06 14.85 -2.00
N SER A 79 -25.80 14.67 -3.30
CA SER A 79 -26.69 13.89 -4.18
C SER A 79 -26.37 12.40 -4.26
N GLY A 80 -25.14 11.99 -3.96
CA GLY A 80 -24.62 10.65 -4.22
C GLY A 80 -24.26 10.41 -5.69
N ALA A 81 -24.33 11.43 -6.55
CA ALA A 81 -24.01 11.31 -7.97
C ALA A 81 -22.50 11.05 -8.16
N PRO A 82 -22.11 9.93 -8.81
CA PRO A 82 -20.71 9.66 -9.12
C PRO A 82 -20.31 10.32 -10.45
N ALA A 83 -19.14 10.94 -10.49
CA ALA A 83 -18.48 11.40 -11.70
C ALA A 83 -17.12 10.73 -11.83
N ARG A 84 -16.76 10.28 -13.04
CA ARG A 84 -15.45 9.64 -13.26
C ARG A 84 -14.34 10.67 -13.05
N ALA A 85 -13.37 10.34 -12.22
CA ALA A 85 -12.21 11.17 -11.94
C ALA A 85 -10.99 10.68 -12.74
N PRO A 86 -10.09 11.58 -13.16
CA PRO A 86 -8.82 11.17 -13.76
C PRO A 86 -7.90 10.55 -12.71
N GLU A 87 -6.97 9.70 -13.13
CA GLU A 87 -5.91 9.13 -12.29
C GLU A 87 -5.11 10.17 -11.50
N SER A 88 -4.99 11.39 -12.03
CA SER A 88 -4.31 12.51 -11.37
C SER A 88 -5.07 13.07 -10.17
N ALA A 89 -6.32 12.64 -9.94
CA ALA A 89 -7.08 13.01 -8.76
C ALA A 89 -6.67 12.22 -7.50
N ASP A 90 -5.97 11.09 -7.68
CA ASP A 90 -5.45 10.28 -6.58
C ASP A 90 -4.33 11.02 -5.83
N PRO A 91 -4.55 11.46 -4.58
CA PRO A 91 -3.53 12.16 -3.81
C PRO A 91 -2.35 11.25 -3.46
N GLU A 92 -2.53 9.94 -3.45
CA GLU A 92 -1.47 8.98 -3.16
C GLU A 92 -0.55 8.74 -4.37
N ARG A 93 -0.92 9.25 -5.55
CA ARG A 93 -0.16 9.08 -6.77
C ARG A 93 0.83 10.23 -6.94
N LEU A 94 2.13 9.91 -6.88
CA LEU A 94 3.15 10.89 -7.19
C LEU A 94 3.08 11.25 -8.69
N PRO A 95 2.96 12.54 -9.07
CA PRO A 95 2.88 12.92 -10.48
C PRO A 95 4.09 12.46 -11.29
N LEU A 96 3.86 12.06 -12.55
CA LEU A 96 4.91 11.52 -13.42
C LEU A 96 6.09 12.49 -13.64
N THR A 97 5.83 13.79 -13.55
CA THR A 97 6.84 14.85 -13.63
C THR A 97 7.81 14.85 -12.45
N ALA A 98 7.38 14.32 -11.30
CA ALA A 98 8.18 14.18 -10.09
C ALA A 98 8.76 12.76 -9.92
N THR A 99 8.19 11.75 -10.56
CA THR A 99 8.73 10.38 -10.54
C THR A 99 9.95 10.27 -11.46
N ARG A 100 11.10 9.91 -10.90
CA ARG A 100 12.18 9.28 -11.70
C ARG A 100 11.83 7.80 -11.84
N SER A 101 12.02 7.22 -13.03
CA SER A 101 11.78 5.78 -13.26
C SER A 101 12.47 4.93 -12.19
N GLY A 102 11.73 4.00 -11.58
CA GLY A 102 12.26 3.01 -10.63
C GLY A 102 12.44 3.47 -9.18
N VAL A 103 11.92 4.64 -8.78
CA VAL A 103 12.07 5.12 -7.40
C VAL A 103 10.81 4.85 -6.57
N ASN A 104 10.97 4.10 -5.47
CA ASN A 104 9.91 3.86 -4.50
C ASN A 104 9.57 5.16 -3.76
N TYR A 105 8.28 5.39 -3.53
CA TYR A 105 7.80 6.53 -2.76
C TYR A 105 6.65 6.12 -1.83
N SER A 106 6.40 6.93 -0.81
CA SER A 106 5.23 6.81 0.07
C SER A 106 4.55 8.16 0.21
N TYR A 107 3.23 8.19 0.07
CA TYR A 107 2.42 9.35 0.41
C TYR A 107 2.41 9.55 1.92
N MET A 108 2.68 10.77 2.38
CA MET A 108 2.73 11.12 3.80
C MET A 108 1.46 11.86 4.26
N GLY A 109 0.67 12.40 3.33
CA GLY A 109 -0.51 13.20 3.62
C GLY A 109 -0.57 14.47 2.78
N GLY A 110 -1.63 15.24 2.97
CA GLY A 110 -1.92 16.43 2.19
C GLY A 110 -2.95 17.33 2.87
N ASP A 111 -3.17 18.52 2.31
CA ASP A 111 -4.16 19.47 2.79
C ASP A 111 -5.38 19.56 1.86
N ALA A 112 -6.41 20.28 2.32
CA ALA A 112 -7.63 20.52 1.56
C ALA A 112 -7.41 21.43 0.33
N GLN A 113 -6.27 22.11 0.25
CA GLN A 113 -5.86 22.99 -0.82
C GLN A 113 -5.08 22.25 -1.93
N GLY A 114 -4.94 20.92 -1.81
CA GLY A 114 -4.31 20.07 -2.80
C GLY A 114 -2.78 20.03 -2.71
N ALA A 115 -2.22 20.46 -1.58
CA ALA A 115 -0.83 20.19 -1.27
C ALA A 115 -0.69 18.74 -0.80
N ALA A 116 0.34 18.04 -1.28
CA ALA A 116 0.57 16.63 -1.00
C ALA A 116 2.06 16.40 -0.74
N VAL A 117 2.41 15.71 0.34
CA VAL A 117 3.80 15.40 0.68
C VAL A 117 4.09 13.95 0.41
N PHE A 118 5.23 13.70 -0.21
CA PHE A 118 5.74 12.38 -0.49
C PHE A 118 7.15 12.23 0.06
N ARG A 119 7.44 11.03 0.56
CA ARG A 119 8.80 10.58 0.76
C ARG A 119 9.21 9.74 -0.45
N ILE A 120 10.35 10.06 -1.03
CA ILE A 120 11.01 9.30 -2.08
C ILE A 120 12.21 8.59 -1.46
N GLY A 121 12.30 7.26 -1.59
CA GLY A 121 13.33 6.44 -0.94
C GLY A 121 12.89 5.81 0.40
N SER A 122 13.86 5.21 1.10
CA SER A 122 13.63 4.44 2.34
C SER A 122 14.06 5.21 3.60
N ARG A 123 13.49 4.85 4.74
CA ARG A 123 13.94 5.26 6.09
C ARG A 123 15.01 4.33 6.66
N ASP A 124 15.46 3.33 5.91
CA ASP A 124 16.51 2.45 6.37
C ASP A 124 17.79 3.24 6.63
N ARG A 125 18.41 2.98 7.78
CA ARG A 125 19.60 3.71 8.24
C ARG A 125 20.68 3.72 7.15
N GLY A 126 21.19 4.91 6.83
CA GLY A 126 22.22 5.07 5.80
C GLY A 126 21.69 5.13 4.36
N VAL A 127 20.38 5.00 4.12
CA VAL A 127 19.78 5.14 2.79
C VAL A 127 19.40 6.60 2.54
N LYS A 128 19.61 7.04 1.28
CA LYS A 128 19.20 8.37 0.84
C LYS A 128 17.69 8.42 0.64
N TYR A 129 17.09 9.52 1.06
CA TYR A 129 15.70 9.83 0.80
C TYR A 129 15.51 11.31 0.53
N SER A 130 14.33 11.66 0.04
CA SER A 130 13.90 13.04 -0.09
C SER A 130 12.44 13.17 0.31
N VAL A 131 12.11 14.29 0.93
CA VAL A 131 10.74 14.66 1.25
C VAL A 131 10.38 15.82 0.36
N ILE A 132 9.30 15.69 -0.39
CA ILE A 132 8.87 16.66 -1.38
C ILE A 132 7.43 17.07 -1.14
N LEU A 133 7.15 18.35 -1.33
CA LEU A 133 5.80 18.89 -1.43
C LEU A 133 5.41 19.01 -2.90
N MET A 134 4.27 18.43 -3.25
CA MET A 134 3.59 18.63 -4.52
C MET A 134 2.42 19.60 -4.30
N GLN A 135 2.34 20.67 -5.09
CA GLN A 135 1.23 21.61 -5.02
C GLN A 135 1.03 22.26 -6.39
N GLY A 136 -0.18 22.21 -6.94
CA GLY A 136 -0.48 22.77 -8.27
C GLY A 136 0.41 22.20 -9.39
N GLY A 137 0.80 20.92 -9.28
CA GLY A 137 1.71 20.25 -10.22
C GLY A 137 3.20 20.63 -10.07
N GLN A 138 3.54 21.56 -9.19
CA GLN A 138 4.91 21.94 -8.89
C GLN A 138 5.48 21.09 -7.75
N SER A 139 6.73 20.66 -7.88
CA SER A 139 7.46 19.95 -6.84
C SER A 139 8.41 20.89 -6.10
N THR A 140 8.39 20.86 -4.78
CA THR A 140 9.33 21.58 -3.91
C THR A 140 10.01 20.58 -2.99
N THR A 141 11.34 20.52 -2.99
CA THR A 141 12.08 19.67 -2.05
C THR A 141 12.08 20.31 -0.67
N ILE A 142 11.49 19.63 0.31
CA ILE A 142 11.51 20.01 1.73
C ILE A 142 12.87 19.65 2.30
N TYR A 143 13.32 18.42 2.01
CA TYR A 143 14.58 17.89 2.50
C TYR A 143 15.12 16.80 1.57
N SER A 144 16.45 16.71 1.48
CA SER A 144 17.17 15.57 0.91
C SER A 144 18.34 15.24 1.80
N GLY A 145 18.43 13.99 2.24
CA GLY A 145 19.47 13.56 3.16
C GLY A 145 19.58 12.05 3.25
N THR A 146 20.16 11.58 4.35
CA THR A 146 20.39 10.17 4.63
C THR A 146 19.71 9.84 5.96
N ALA A 147 18.95 8.75 6.04
CA ALA A 147 18.24 8.41 7.27
C ALA A 147 19.23 8.25 8.44
N GLY A 148 18.97 8.96 9.54
CA GLY A 148 19.87 9.07 10.70
C GLY A 148 21.08 10.01 10.52
N ASP A 149 21.03 10.98 9.60
CA ASP A 149 22.05 12.02 9.48
C ASP A 149 21.96 13.06 10.61
N ALA A 150 22.93 14.00 10.63
CA ALA A 150 23.02 15.01 11.68
C ALA A 150 21.86 16.02 11.70
N LYS A 151 21.04 16.09 10.64
CA LYS A 151 19.86 16.94 10.61
C LYS A 151 18.70 16.28 11.36
N ASP A 152 18.67 14.95 11.44
CA ASP A 152 17.68 14.17 12.19
C ASP A 152 16.24 14.45 11.74
N PHE A 153 16.04 14.71 10.44
CA PHE A 153 14.71 14.92 9.86
C PHE A 153 14.15 13.61 9.33
N ASP A 154 13.70 12.71 10.21
CA ASP A 154 13.10 11.43 9.84
C ASP A 154 11.58 11.48 10.06
N PRO A 155 10.84 12.25 9.23
CA PRO A 155 9.50 12.69 9.56
C PRO A 155 8.50 11.54 9.64
N GLU A 156 7.60 11.68 10.61
CA GLU A 156 6.43 10.83 10.78
C GLU A 156 5.22 11.68 11.14
N GLY A 157 4.05 11.29 10.64
CA GLY A 157 2.89 12.14 10.68
C GLY A 157 3.04 13.40 9.84
N LEU A 158 1.90 13.97 9.46
CA LEU A 158 1.84 15.23 8.72
C LEU A 158 0.56 15.94 9.09
N SER A 159 0.68 17.23 9.40
CA SER A 159 -0.44 18.14 9.54
C SER A 159 -0.14 19.44 8.82
N PHE A 160 -1.17 20.12 8.33
CA PHE A 160 -1.05 21.45 7.76
C PHE A 160 -1.81 22.45 8.61
N ASP A 161 -1.24 23.65 8.74
CA ASP A 161 -1.93 24.83 9.29
C ASP A 161 -1.53 26.10 8.52
N ALA A 162 -1.90 27.27 9.04
CA ALA A 162 -1.56 28.55 8.43
C ALA A 162 -0.04 28.85 8.37
N HIS A 163 0.78 28.15 9.15
CA HIS A 163 2.23 28.34 9.19
C HIS A 163 2.95 27.42 8.21
N GLY A 164 2.40 26.24 7.90
CA GLY A 164 2.93 25.34 6.90
C GLY A 164 2.68 23.87 7.22
N ALA A 165 3.64 23.02 6.79
CA ALA A 165 3.60 21.59 6.99
C ALA A 165 4.34 21.23 8.29
N TRP A 166 3.64 20.63 9.23
CA TRP A 166 4.16 20.12 10.49
C TRP A 166 4.41 18.62 10.39
N PHE A 167 5.58 18.20 10.87
CA PHE A 167 5.96 16.79 10.95
C PHE A 167 6.35 16.45 12.38
N GLY A 168 5.98 15.26 12.83
CA GLY A 168 6.67 14.59 13.92
C GLY A 168 8.03 14.05 13.48
N ASN A 169 8.76 13.44 14.40
CA ASN A 169 10.04 12.80 14.12
C ASN A 169 10.07 11.39 14.68
N PHE A 170 10.74 10.46 14.00
CA PHE A 170 10.77 9.04 14.35
C PHE A 170 11.25 8.72 15.78
N ASP A 171 12.01 9.61 16.38
CA ASP A 171 12.59 9.44 17.70
C ASP A 171 11.93 10.32 18.77
N GLY A 172 10.92 11.10 18.37
CA GLY A 172 10.18 12.03 19.23
C GLY A 172 10.99 13.22 19.76
N LYS A 173 12.23 13.46 19.32
CA LYS A 173 13.04 14.57 19.83
C LYS A 173 12.64 15.92 19.26
N LEU A 174 12.12 15.93 18.03
CA LEU A 174 11.83 17.13 17.28
C LEU A 174 10.41 17.10 16.72
N VAL A 175 9.80 18.28 16.70
CA VAL A 175 8.71 18.61 15.78
C VAL A 175 9.31 19.48 14.69
N TRP A 176 8.97 19.23 13.45
CA TRP A 176 9.45 19.99 12.31
C TRP A 176 8.35 20.85 11.73
N LEU A 177 8.65 22.11 11.42
CA LEU A 177 7.83 22.97 10.57
C LEU A 177 8.58 23.21 9.28
N TRP A 178 7.90 23.01 8.16
CA TRP A 178 8.35 23.53 6.88
C TRP A 178 7.38 24.58 6.36
N SER A 179 7.94 25.69 5.88
CA SER A 179 7.23 26.65 5.04
C SER A 179 8.13 27.13 3.90
N ARG A 180 7.52 27.69 2.85
CA ARG A 180 8.29 28.28 1.74
C ARG A 180 9.14 29.48 2.18
N SER A 181 8.70 30.24 3.19
CA SER A 181 9.38 31.46 3.64
C SER A 181 10.48 31.17 4.65
N SER A 182 10.29 30.18 5.54
CA SER A 182 11.19 29.87 6.64
C SER A 182 12.04 28.61 6.44
N GLY A 183 11.76 27.83 5.40
CA GLY A 183 12.39 26.52 5.18
C GLY A 183 12.04 25.53 6.29
N LEU A 184 12.87 24.49 6.43
CA LEU A 184 12.69 23.44 7.43
C LEU A 184 13.32 23.82 8.78
N GLN A 185 12.48 23.93 9.81
CA GLN A 185 12.84 24.31 11.18
C GLN A 185 12.47 23.21 12.16
N GLY A 186 13.38 22.89 13.08
CA GLY A 186 13.16 21.87 14.12
C GLY A 186 12.92 22.53 15.47
N PHE A 187 11.98 21.99 16.23
CA PHE A 187 11.59 22.44 17.56
C PHE A 187 11.75 21.30 18.54
N PRO A 188 12.52 21.48 19.64
CA PRO A 188 12.71 20.44 20.63
C PRO A 188 11.40 20.09 21.32
N VAL A 189 11.19 18.80 21.51
CA VAL A 189 10.08 18.26 22.31
C VAL A 189 10.62 17.81 23.64
N SER A 190 9.89 18.12 24.71
CA SER A 190 10.20 17.68 26.07
C SER A 190 8.97 17.11 26.76
N GLY A 191 9.16 16.37 27.86
CA GLY A 191 8.06 15.81 28.65
C GLY A 191 7.34 14.62 28.01
N LEU A 192 7.86 14.06 26.90
CA LEU A 192 7.36 12.80 26.37
C LEU A 192 7.64 11.65 27.36
N PRO A 193 6.73 10.66 27.46
CA PRO A 193 7.02 9.43 28.18
C PRO A 193 8.34 8.83 27.69
N THR A 194 9.17 8.33 28.61
CA THR A 194 10.37 7.61 28.24
C THR A 194 9.98 6.40 27.39
N VAL A 195 10.74 6.17 26.32
CA VAL A 195 10.61 4.95 25.52
C VAL A 195 10.77 3.77 26.47
N PRO A 196 9.76 2.89 26.61
CA PRO A 196 9.90 1.74 27.48
C PRO A 196 11.09 0.91 26.99
N SER A 197 11.91 0.40 27.91
CA SER A 197 13.19 -0.26 27.61
C SER A 197 13.08 -1.47 26.67
N ALA A 198 11.87 -1.98 26.43
CA ALA A 198 11.58 -3.06 25.48
C ALA A 198 11.42 -2.60 24.02
N TYR A 199 11.44 -1.28 23.74
CA TYR A 199 11.27 -0.72 22.40
C TYR A 199 12.57 -0.04 21.95
N ASN A 200 12.96 -0.32 20.69
CA ASN A 200 14.16 0.30 20.09
C ASN A 200 13.93 1.75 19.66
N TYR A 201 12.68 2.13 19.41
CA TYR A 201 12.27 3.45 18.89
C TYR A 201 10.89 3.81 19.44
N SER A 202 10.59 5.11 19.49
CA SER A 202 9.27 5.65 19.79
C SER A 202 8.87 6.63 18.71
N ASP A 203 7.78 6.33 18.00
CA ASP A 203 7.23 7.29 17.06
C ASP A 203 6.37 8.34 17.80
N PHE A 204 6.47 9.58 17.33
CA PHE A 204 5.70 10.71 17.79
C PHE A 204 5.01 11.39 16.60
N THR A 205 3.69 11.25 16.51
CA THR A 205 2.87 11.92 15.50
C THR A 205 2.26 13.20 16.08
N VAL A 206 2.38 14.31 15.35
CA VAL A 206 1.77 15.60 15.69
C VAL A 206 0.39 15.72 15.06
N LEU A 207 -0.66 15.77 15.89
CA LEU A 207 -2.05 16.01 15.47
C LEU A 207 -2.59 17.24 16.21
N PRO A 208 -2.39 18.45 15.68
CA PRO A 208 -2.80 19.65 16.37
C PRO A 208 -4.33 19.83 16.30
N VAL A 209 -4.93 20.21 17.42
CA VAL A 209 -6.39 20.49 17.54
C VAL A 209 -6.71 21.95 17.12
N GLY A 210 -5.73 22.68 16.57
CA GLY A 210 -5.82 24.08 16.16
C GLY A 210 -4.49 24.60 15.60
N PRO A 211 -4.37 25.92 15.34
CA PRO A 211 -3.12 26.50 14.85
C PRO A 211 -1.96 26.24 15.82
N CYS A 212 -0.85 25.72 15.31
CA CYS A 212 0.37 25.55 16.09
C CYS A 212 1.11 26.89 16.19
N VAL A 213 1.68 27.21 17.35
CA VAL A 213 2.57 28.36 17.51
C VAL A 213 4.01 27.86 17.52
N PRO A 214 4.91 28.37 16.65
CA PRO A 214 6.32 28.02 16.68
C PRO A 214 6.95 28.28 18.06
N GLY A 215 7.61 27.26 18.63
CA GLY A 215 8.20 27.35 19.96
C GLY A 215 8.60 25.97 20.51
N THR A 216 8.91 25.90 21.80
CA THR A 216 9.18 24.62 22.49
C THR A 216 7.87 23.90 22.77
N PHE A 217 7.78 22.62 22.40
CA PHE A 217 6.61 21.80 22.68
C PHE A 217 6.84 20.97 23.97
N SER A 218 5.89 21.07 24.90
CA SER A 218 5.85 20.22 26.10
C SER A 218 4.74 19.20 25.93
N GLY A 219 5.09 17.92 25.89
CA GLY A 219 4.12 16.84 25.92
C GLY A 219 3.43 16.79 27.29
N VAL A 220 2.10 16.63 27.31
CA VAL A 220 1.39 16.14 28.48
C VAL A 220 1.42 14.62 28.42
N ALA A 221 1.90 13.98 29.48
CA ALA A 221 1.95 12.53 29.57
C ALA A 221 0.55 11.96 29.30
N ALA A 222 0.41 11.18 28.23
CA ALA A 222 -0.79 10.38 28.04
C ALA A 222 -0.95 9.45 29.25
N SER A 223 -2.20 9.21 29.68
CA SER A 223 -2.47 8.24 30.75
C SER A 223 -1.76 6.92 30.44
N PRO A 224 -1.09 6.30 31.44
CA PRO A 224 -0.27 5.12 31.19
C PRO A 224 -1.12 4.01 30.56
N VAL A 225 -0.76 3.63 29.34
CA VAL A 225 -1.32 2.45 28.68
C VAL A 225 -0.86 1.22 29.46
N PRO A 226 -1.71 0.21 29.70
CA PRO A 226 -1.32 -1.02 30.37
C PRO A 226 -0.07 -1.64 29.71
N ALA A 227 0.85 -2.14 30.54
CA ALA A 227 2.13 -2.68 30.08
C ALA A 227 1.90 -3.76 29.00
N PRO A 228 2.41 -3.57 27.77
CA PRO A 228 2.36 -4.60 26.75
C PRO A 228 3.26 -5.77 27.16
N ARG A 229 2.84 -6.99 26.82
CA ARG A 229 3.65 -8.19 27.05
C ARG A 229 4.96 -8.06 26.27
N THR A 230 6.08 -8.31 26.95
CA THR A 230 7.44 -8.24 26.40
C THR A 230 7.56 -9.10 25.14
N PRO A 231 7.77 -8.53 23.94
CA PRO A 231 8.17 -9.31 22.78
C PRO A 231 9.63 -9.70 22.91
N SER A 232 9.95 -10.93 22.52
CA SER A 232 11.34 -11.36 22.37
C SER A 232 12.02 -10.53 21.26
N PRO A 233 13.29 -10.09 21.43
CA PRO A 233 14.00 -9.35 20.39
C PRO A 233 14.03 -10.18 19.09
N SER A 234 13.52 -9.59 18.01
CA SER A 234 13.62 -10.22 16.70
C SER A 234 15.05 -10.11 16.20
N PRO A 235 15.68 -11.22 15.78
CA PRO A 235 17.02 -11.18 15.20
C PRO A 235 17.01 -10.31 13.95
N VAL A 236 18.10 -9.54 13.76
CA VAL A 236 18.36 -8.87 12.48
C VAL A 236 18.38 -9.95 11.39
N PRO A 237 17.53 -9.87 10.35
CA PRO A 237 17.51 -10.87 9.30
C PRO A 237 18.89 -10.96 8.66
N SER A 238 19.42 -12.18 8.55
CA SER A 238 20.65 -12.39 7.78
C SER A 238 20.38 -12.01 6.32
N PRO A 239 21.36 -11.39 5.61
CA PRO A 239 21.22 -11.11 4.19
C PRO A 239 20.80 -12.36 3.42
N VAL A 240 19.78 -12.23 2.57
CA VAL A 240 19.25 -13.37 1.80
C VAL A 240 20.28 -13.81 0.75
N ALA A 241 20.69 -15.07 0.80
CA ALA A 241 21.56 -15.68 -0.20
C ALA A 241 20.77 -16.07 -1.46
N TRP A 242 20.46 -15.08 -2.32
CA TRP A 242 19.61 -15.27 -3.51
C TRP A 242 20.11 -16.33 -4.48
N SER A 243 21.42 -16.58 -4.54
CA SER A 243 22.02 -17.63 -5.38
C SER A 243 21.46 -19.02 -5.08
N ASN A 244 21.11 -19.31 -3.82
CA ASN A 244 20.55 -20.60 -3.41
C ASN A 244 19.11 -20.79 -3.88
N LEU A 245 18.32 -19.71 -3.97
CA LEU A 245 16.97 -19.77 -4.53
C LEU A 245 17.03 -19.80 -6.07
N LEU A 246 17.94 -19.03 -6.68
CA LEU A 246 18.10 -18.99 -8.13
C LEU A 246 18.59 -20.32 -8.73
N SER A 247 19.28 -21.15 -7.94
CA SER A 247 19.69 -22.50 -8.38
C SER A 247 18.52 -23.50 -8.41
N ALA A 248 17.37 -23.19 -7.81
CA ALA A 248 16.19 -24.04 -7.90
C ALA A 248 15.72 -24.11 -9.38
N PRO A 249 15.48 -25.31 -9.93
CA PRO A 249 15.03 -25.45 -11.31
C PRO A 249 13.60 -24.91 -11.51
N LEU A 250 13.29 -24.47 -12.73
CA LEU A 250 11.93 -24.12 -13.11
C LEU A 250 11.14 -25.39 -13.43
N HIS A 251 10.07 -25.64 -12.67
CA HIS A 251 9.15 -26.78 -12.76
C HIS A 251 7.84 -26.43 -13.48
N LEU A 252 7.88 -25.44 -14.39
CA LEU A 252 6.69 -24.98 -15.09
C LEU A 252 6.17 -26.05 -16.07
N PRO A 253 4.84 -26.23 -16.17
CA PRO A 253 4.26 -27.21 -17.08
C PRO A 253 4.53 -26.83 -18.53
N VAL A 254 4.71 -27.84 -19.38
CA VAL A 254 4.84 -27.66 -20.82
C VAL A 254 3.45 -27.60 -21.43
N VAL A 255 3.12 -26.49 -22.10
CA VAL A 255 1.88 -26.33 -22.85
C VAL A 255 2.20 -26.48 -24.33
N GLY A 256 1.66 -27.52 -24.96
CA GLY A 256 1.81 -27.73 -26.40
C GLY A 256 1.21 -26.57 -27.20
N ALA A 257 1.70 -26.34 -28.42
CA ALA A 257 1.14 -25.31 -29.29
C ALA A 257 -0.37 -25.55 -29.53
N GLY A 258 -1.21 -24.57 -29.18
CA GLY A 258 -2.67 -24.68 -29.27
C GLY A 258 -3.32 -25.52 -28.15
N GLY A 259 -2.56 -26.02 -27.19
CA GLY A 259 -3.08 -26.69 -25.99
C GLY A 259 -3.85 -25.72 -25.10
N ALA A 260 -4.84 -26.23 -24.37
CA ALA A 260 -5.56 -25.45 -23.36
C ALA A 260 -4.59 -25.04 -22.24
N CYS A 261 -4.71 -23.79 -21.76
CA CYS A 261 -3.93 -23.33 -20.63
C CYS A 261 -4.37 -24.06 -19.36
N PRO A 262 -3.49 -24.81 -18.67
CA PRO A 262 -3.85 -25.55 -17.47
C PRO A 262 -3.89 -24.60 -16.27
N VAL A 263 -4.87 -23.69 -16.24
CA VAL A 263 -5.03 -22.69 -15.19
C VAL A 263 -5.11 -23.38 -13.84
N SER A 264 -4.28 -22.94 -12.89
CA SER A 264 -4.26 -23.49 -11.54
C SER A 264 -5.61 -23.30 -10.85
N SER A 265 -6.03 -24.29 -10.07
CA SER A 265 -7.23 -24.19 -9.25
C SER A 265 -7.07 -23.12 -8.17
N MET A 266 -8.16 -22.40 -7.89
CA MET A 266 -8.22 -21.44 -6.79
C MET A 266 -8.42 -22.17 -5.46
N VAL A 267 -7.57 -21.88 -4.48
CA VAL A 267 -7.77 -22.20 -3.08
C VAL A 267 -8.59 -21.09 -2.44
N ASN A 268 -9.74 -21.45 -1.87
CA ASN A 268 -10.64 -20.53 -1.17
C ASN A 268 -10.52 -20.68 0.34
N ASN A 269 -11.07 -19.73 1.10
CA ASN A 269 -11.12 -19.74 2.56
C ASN A 269 -9.74 -19.78 3.24
N LEU A 270 -8.73 -19.17 2.61
CA LEU A 270 -7.48 -18.87 3.27
C LEU A 270 -7.77 -17.98 4.48
N ALA A 271 -7.30 -18.37 5.66
CA ALA A 271 -7.50 -17.62 6.90
C ALA A 271 -6.57 -16.39 6.97
N VAL A 272 -6.68 -15.50 5.98
CA VAL A 272 -5.80 -14.35 5.79
C VAL A 272 -6.10 -13.30 6.85
N SER A 273 -5.16 -13.17 7.78
CA SER A 273 -5.12 -12.13 8.79
C SER A 273 -4.03 -11.13 8.41
N THR A 274 -4.42 -9.86 8.27
CA THR A 274 -3.50 -8.78 7.89
C THR A 274 -3.21 -7.91 9.11
N ARG A 275 -2.04 -7.25 9.14
CA ARG A 275 -1.65 -6.37 10.25
C ARG A 275 -2.58 -5.16 10.40
N SER A 276 -3.22 -4.74 9.31
CA SER A 276 -4.16 -3.60 9.30
C SER A 276 -5.56 -3.96 9.82
N GLY A 277 -5.84 -5.25 10.08
CA GLY A 277 -7.17 -5.73 10.47
C GLY A 277 -8.22 -5.67 9.35
N LYS A 278 -7.91 -5.00 8.23
CA LYS A 278 -8.70 -5.04 7.00
C LYS A 278 -8.36 -6.36 6.30
N GLY A 279 -9.26 -7.33 6.37
CA GLY A 279 -9.06 -8.64 5.74
C GLY A 279 -8.68 -8.50 4.26
N GLY A 280 -7.56 -9.12 3.87
CA GLY A 280 -7.14 -9.23 2.48
C GLY A 280 -7.96 -10.28 1.72
N PRO A 281 -7.64 -10.55 0.43
CA PRO A 281 -8.23 -11.65 -0.30
C PRO A 281 -8.06 -12.96 0.48
N ASN A 282 -9.16 -13.66 0.77
CA ASN A 282 -9.12 -14.97 1.45
C ASN A 282 -8.98 -16.14 0.45
N TYR A 283 -8.40 -15.86 -0.72
CA TYR A 283 -8.22 -16.82 -1.80
C TYR A 283 -6.85 -16.64 -2.42
N GLY A 284 -6.39 -17.66 -3.13
CA GLY A 284 -5.19 -17.59 -3.92
C GLY A 284 -5.01 -18.81 -4.81
N TYR A 285 -4.05 -18.75 -5.70
CA TYR A 285 -3.70 -19.84 -6.61
C TYR A 285 -2.33 -20.40 -6.24
N GLY A 286 -2.19 -21.72 -6.38
CA GLY A 286 -1.00 -22.48 -6.00
C GLY A 286 -1.24 -23.33 -4.75
N ASP A 287 -0.33 -24.27 -4.50
CA ASP A 287 -0.47 -25.28 -3.45
C ASP A 287 -0.02 -24.78 -2.06
N GLY A 288 0.37 -23.51 -1.96
CA GLY A 288 0.93 -22.91 -0.76
C GLY A 288 2.40 -23.31 -0.51
N PRO A 289 3.00 -22.81 0.58
CA PRO A 289 2.49 -21.81 1.52
C PRO A 289 2.45 -20.37 0.96
N SER A 290 2.89 -20.14 -0.28
CA SER A 290 2.69 -18.87 -0.99
C SER A 290 1.66 -19.01 -2.10
N TYR A 291 0.88 -17.96 -2.33
CA TYR A 291 -0.22 -17.95 -3.27
C TYR A 291 -0.22 -16.68 -4.10
N LEU A 292 -0.50 -16.82 -5.40
CA LEU A 292 -0.86 -15.70 -6.25
C LEU A 292 -2.31 -15.28 -5.95
N SER A 293 -2.56 -14.00 -5.73
CA SER A 293 -3.88 -13.49 -5.36
C SER A 293 -4.10 -12.06 -5.89
N GLY A 294 -5.19 -11.44 -5.44
CA GLY A 294 -5.57 -10.06 -5.76
C GLY A 294 -6.41 -9.94 -7.03
N GLN A 295 -6.36 -10.91 -7.95
CA GLN A 295 -7.17 -10.93 -9.17
C GLN A 295 -7.62 -12.36 -9.52
N ILE A 296 -8.78 -12.45 -10.19
CA ILE A 296 -9.36 -13.72 -10.67
C ILE A 296 -9.12 -13.86 -12.19
N ASN A 297 -9.16 -12.75 -12.93
CA ASN A 297 -8.87 -12.67 -14.36
C ASN A 297 -7.65 -11.79 -14.63
N TRP A 298 -6.94 -12.11 -15.71
CA TRP A 298 -5.74 -11.39 -16.14
C TRP A 298 -5.89 -10.94 -17.59
N TYR A 299 -5.36 -9.76 -17.92
CA TYR A 299 -5.56 -9.12 -19.22
C TYR A 299 -4.26 -8.61 -19.83
N SER A 300 -4.17 -8.64 -21.16
CA SER A 300 -2.94 -8.35 -21.89
C SER A 300 -2.63 -6.86 -22.04
N ALA A 301 -3.57 -5.96 -21.75
CA ALA A 301 -3.35 -4.52 -21.87
C ALA A 301 -3.03 -3.89 -20.51
N GLY A 302 -1.93 -3.13 -20.48
CA GLY A 302 -1.50 -2.37 -19.30
C GLY A 302 -0.91 -3.23 -18.19
N SER A 303 -0.54 -2.56 -17.11
CA SER A 303 -0.02 -3.17 -15.89
C SER A 303 -1.17 -3.72 -15.05
N GLN A 304 -1.08 -4.98 -14.64
CA GLN A 304 -2.07 -5.70 -13.85
C GLN A 304 -1.59 -5.75 -12.39
N GLY A 305 -2.44 -5.39 -11.42
CA GLY A 305 -2.06 -5.51 -9.99
C GLY A 305 -1.89 -6.97 -9.57
N VAL A 306 -0.93 -7.28 -8.71
CA VAL A 306 -0.77 -8.64 -8.18
C VAL A 306 -0.51 -8.59 -6.69
N LEU A 307 -1.09 -9.55 -5.98
CA LEU A 307 -0.80 -9.81 -4.59
C LEU A 307 -0.14 -11.18 -4.47
N ILE A 308 0.93 -11.28 -3.71
CA ILE A 308 1.46 -12.57 -3.24
C ILE A 308 1.16 -12.67 -1.75
N LEU A 309 0.35 -13.67 -1.41
CA LEU A 309 -0.02 -14.00 -0.04
C LEU A 309 0.87 -15.12 0.46
N THR A 310 1.50 -14.95 1.61
CA THR A 310 2.33 -15.98 2.22
C THR A 310 1.84 -16.34 3.60
N ASP A 311 1.57 -17.63 3.79
CA ASP A 311 1.10 -18.21 5.05
C ASP A 311 2.08 -17.85 6.18
N PRO A 312 1.59 -17.40 7.36
CA PRO A 312 2.42 -17.01 8.49
C PRO A 312 3.33 -18.13 9.03
N ARG A 313 3.08 -19.39 8.67
CA ARG A 313 3.99 -20.50 8.99
C ARG A 313 5.32 -20.38 8.25
N TYR A 314 5.36 -19.74 7.09
CA TYR A 314 6.57 -19.49 6.34
C TYR A 314 7.08 -18.06 6.54
N ARG A 315 8.33 -17.92 6.98
CA ARG A 315 8.97 -16.63 7.35
C ARG A 315 10.21 -16.30 6.53
N GLY A 316 10.58 -17.20 5.60
CA GLY A 316 11.78 -17.04 4.79
C GLY A 316 11.56 -16.09 3.61
N PRO A 317 12.61 -15.82 2.83
CA PRO A 317 12.49 -15.11 1.57
C PRO A 317 11.79 -15.98 0.52
N ILE A 318 11.19 -15.36 -0.51
CA ILE A 318 10.73 -16.08 -1.71
C ILE A 318 11.33 -15.46 -2.97
N LEU A 319 11.60 -16.33 -3.94
CA LEU A 319 11.92 -15.99 -5.31
C LEU A 319 10.68 -16.22 -6.17
N VAL A 320 10.29 -15.21 -6.93
CA VAL A 320 9.17 -15.29 -7.87
C VAL A 320 9.73 -15.22 -9.28
N ARG A 321 9.41 -16.21 -10.10
CA ARG A 321 9.85 -16.31 -11.50
C ARG A 321 8.67 -16.52 -12.43
N THR A 322 8.68 -15.86 -13.58
CA THR A 322 7.59 -15.97 -14.55
C THR A 322 8.08 -16.52 -15.89
N LYS A 323 7.16 -17.11 -16.65
CA LYS A 323 7.42 -17.53 -18.03
C LYS A 323 6.13 -17.64 -18.82
N ARG A 324 6.15 -17.28 -20.09
CA ARG A 324 5.10 -17.67 -21.03
C ARG A 324 5.23 -19.16 -21.38
N LEU A 325 4.13 -19.89 -21.37
CA LEU A 325 4.11 -21.34 -21.56
C LEU A 325 3.67 -21.78 -22.96
N ASP A 326 2.87 -20.96 -23.63
CA ASP A 326 2.23 -21.29 -24.92
C ASP A 326 2.86 -20.58 -26.14
N GLY A 327 4.02 -19.94 -25.96
CA GLY A 327 4.70 -19.25 -27.06
C GLY A 327 5.76 -18.25 -26.60
N SER A 328 6.10 -17.31 -27.48
CA SER A 328 7.06 -16.24 -27.22
C SER A 328 6.44 -15.07 -26.46
N GLY A 329 7.17 -14.51 -25.51
CA GLY A 329 6.73 -13.36 -24.71
C GLY A 329 7.11 -13.53 -23.25
N SER A 330 6.91 -12.46 -22.49
CA SER A 330 7.20 -12.41 -21.05
C SER A 330 6.02 -11.89 -20.24
N LEU A 331 6.13 -12.10 -18.94
CA LEU A 331 5.25 -11.55 -17.91
C LEU A 331 6.15 -10.79 -16.94
N GLY A 332 6.41 -9.53 -17.24
CA GLY A 332 7.30 -8.70 -16.43
C GLY A 332 6.70 -8.49 -15.04
N LEU A 333 7.56 -8.41 -14.02
CA LEU A 333 7.16 -8.15 -12.64
C LEU A 333 7.60 -6.75 -12.20
N GLY A 334 6.79 -6.07 -11.39
CA GLY A 334 7.11 -4.78 -10.79
C GLY A 334 6.66 -4.68 -9.34
N GLY A 335 7.33 -3.86 -8.54
CA GLY A 335 7.00 -3.65 -7.12
C GLY A 335 8.25 -3.58 -6.24
N ALA A 336 8.06 -3.22 -4.96
CA ALA A 336 9.14 -3.15 -3.98
C ALA A 336 9.72 -4.55 -3.74
N SER A 337 10.88 -4.82 -4.34
CA SER A 337 11.49 -6.15 -4.37
C SER A 337 12.98 -6.05 -4.71
N VAL A 338 13.71 -7.15 -4.57
CA VAL A 338 15.05 -7.30 -5.12
C VAL A 338 14.92 -7.75 -6.57
N ALA A 339 15.37 -6.93 -7.53
CA ALA A 339 15.40 -7.34 -8.93
C ALA A 339 16.48 -8.40 -9.15
N LEU A 340 16.07 -9.59 -9.63
CA LEU A 340 16.96 -10.74 -9.87
C LEU A 340 17.03 -11.11 -11.36
N GLY A 341 16.32 -10.36 -12.21
CA GLY A 341 16.22 -10.53 -13.65
C GLY A 341 14.96 -9.84 -14.19
N ALA A 342 14.75 -9.86 -15.51
CA ALA A 342 13.55 -9.27 -16.11
C ALA A 342 12.25 -10.03 -15.74
N ASP A 343 12.36 -11.35 -15.53
CA ASP A 343 11.27 -12.26 -15.21
C ASP A 343 11.43 -12.87 -13.80
N ALA A 344 12.25 -12.25 -12.94
CA ALA A 344 12.57 -12.77 -11.61
C ALA A 344 12.72 -11.65 -10.57
N LEU A 345 12.06 -11.81 -9.42
CA LEU A 345 12.25 -10.93 -8.26
C LEU A 345 12.35 -11.72 -6.96
N GLY A 346 12.99 -11.10 -5.98
CA GLY A 346 13.11 -11.59 -4.62
C GLY A 346 12.30 -10.75 -3.63
N ILE A 347 11.60 -11.42 -2.73
CA ILE A 347 10.92 -10.82 -1.57
C ILE A 347 11.62 -11.36 -0.33
N ASP A 348 12.27 -10.49 0.42
CA ASP A 348 13.20 -10.81 1.51
C ASP A 348 12.49 -11.29 2.78
N VAL A 349 11.38 -10.65 3.13
CA VAL A 349 10.54 -11.02 4.27
C VAL A 349 9.10 -11.12 3.82
N THR A 350 8.52 -12.32 3.96
CA THR A 350 7.23 -12.64 3.35
C THR A 350 6.08 -12.74 4.33
N SER A 351 6.31 -12.76 5.65
CA SER A 351 5.26 -12.74 6.67
C SER A 351 5.76 -12.21 8.01
N ASN A 352 4.83 -11.69 8.81
CA ASN A 352 5.10 -11.30 10.20
C ASN A 352 4.04 -11.93 11.12
N PRO A 353 4.26 -13.17 11.58
CA PRO A 353 3.25 -13.92 12.32
C PRO A 353 2.77 -13.18 13.57
N PRO A 354 1.47 -13.23 13.89
CA PRO A 354 0.48 -14.16 13.35
C PRO A 354 -0.14 -13.74 12.00
N TYR A 355 0.33 -12.65 11.40
CA TYR A 355 -0.20 -12.13 10.15
C TYR A 355 0.43 -12.84 8.94
N TRP A 356 -0.42 -13.09 7.96
CA TRP A 356 0.04 -13.36 6.60
C TRP A 356 0.90 -12.20 6.14
N GLY A 357 1.91 -12.48 5.33
CA GLY A 357 2.54 -11.38 4.61
C GLY A 357 2.00 -11.25 3.21
N GLU A 358 2.12 -10.01 2.77
CA GLU A 358 1.43 -9.47 1.63
C GLU A 358 2.47 -8.69 0.85
N TRP A 359 2.75 -9.18 -0.35
CA TRP A 359 3.55 -8.44 -1.30
C TRP A 359 2.65 -7.93 -2.42
N ASN A 360 2.58 -6.61 -2.54
CA ASN A 360 1.82 -5.93 -3.58
C ASN A 360 2.77 -5.51 -4.70
N GLY A 361 2.39 -5.86 -5.93
CA GLY A 361 3.17 -5.50 -7.10
C GLY A 361 2.32 -5.43 -8.35
N THR A 362 2.99 -5.50 -9.48
CA THR A 362 2.38 -5.51 -10.80
C THR A 362 2.94 -6.61 -11.67
N MET A 363 2.11 -7.06 -12.61
CA MET A 363 2.49 -7.95 -13.71
C MET A 363 2.17 -7.29 -15.04
N VAL A 364 3.10 -7.38 -16.00
CA VAL A 364 2.97 -6.78 -17.33
C VAL A 364 3.11 -7.88 -18.38
N PRO A 365 2.01 -8.51 -18.80
CA PRO A 365 2.04 -9.47 -19.89
C PRO A 365 2.32 -8.77 -21.21
N THR A 366 3.21 -9.35 -22.01
CA THR A 366 3.49 -8.87 -23.38
C THR A 366 2.39 -9.20 -24.39
N ALA A 367 1.58 -10.22 -24.10
CA ALA A 367 0.47 -10.66 -24.96
C ALA A 367 -0.56 -11.49 -24.17
N ALA A 368 -1.72 -11.76 -24.79
CA ALA A 368 -2.62 -12.80 -24.32
C ALA A 368 -1.98 -14.18 -24.47
N GLY A 369 -2.28 -15.08 -23.55
CA GLY A 369 -1.73 -16.43 -23.54
C GLY A 369 -1.64 -17.06 -22.16
N CYS A 370 -0.99 -18.20 -22.10
CA CYS A 370 -0.77 -18.99 -20.90
C CYS A 370 0.57 -18.64 -20.26
N TYR A 371 0.56 -18.33 -18.96
CA TYR A 371 1.76 -17.95 -18.23
C TYR A 371 1.89 -18.76 -16.95
N GLY A 372 3.11 -19.18 -16.65
CA GLY A 372 3.50 -19.85 -15.42
C GLY A 372 4.24 -18.89 -14.51
N ILE A 373 3.97 -19.01 -13.23
CA ILE A 373 4.58 -18.25 -12.14
C ILE A 373 5.03 -19.29 -11.12
N GLN A 374 6.34 -19.37 -10.89
CA GLN A 374 6.90 -20.22 -9.86
C GLN A 374 7.33 -19.37 -8.68
N ILE A 375 6.89 -19.77 -7.49
CA ILE A 375 7.26 -19.13 -6.22
C ILE A 375 8.06 -20.16 -5.42
N ASP A 376 9.34 -19.86 -5.23
CA ASP A 376 10.28 -20.71 -4.51
C ASP A 376 10.61 -20.09 -3.16
N GLY A 377 10.33 -20.84 -2.09
CA GLY A 377 10.89 -20.57 -0.77
C GLY A 377 12.12 -21.44 -0.52
N THR A 378 12.73 -21.27 0.64
CA THR A 378 13.88 -22.09 1.06
C THR A 378 13.47 -23.54 1.37
N SER A 379 12.19 -23.81 1.57
CA SER A 379 11.65 -25.12 1.94
C SER A 379 10.48 -25.59 1.08
N PHE A 380 10.11 -24.85 0.03
CA PHE A 380 8.99 -25.20 -0.83
C PHE A 380 9.18 -24.61 -2.24
N SER A 381 8.44 -25.17 -3.19
CA SER A 381 8.23 -24.59 -4.50
C SER A 381 6.76 -24.76 -4.86
N THR A 382 6.13 -23.73 -5.40
CA THR A 382 4.75 -23.78 -5.87
C THR A 382 4.65 -23.13 -7.24
N VAL A 383 3.80 -23.72 -8.10
CA VAL A 383 3.60 -23.26 -9.47
C VAL A 383 2.15 -22.83 -9.63
N VAL A 384 1.99 -21.63 -10.17
CA VAL A 384 0.71 -21.05 -10.55
C VAL A 384 0.69 -20.84 -12.05
N VAL A 385 -0.34 -21.34 -12.72
CA VAL A 385 -0.58 -21.09 -14.13
C VAL A 385 -1.81 -20.20 -14.27
N ILE A 386 -1.68 -19.13 -15.05
CA ILE A 386 -2.76 -18.18 -15.32
C ILE A 386 -3.02 -18.06 -16.82
N GLN A 387 -4.28 -17.82 -17.17
CA GLN A 387 -4.69 -17.42 -18.51
C GLN A 387 -4.80 -15.90 -18.57
N VAL A 388 -4.00 -15.27 -19.43
CA VAL A 388 -4.12 -13.86 -19.78
C VAL A 388 -5.03 -13.71 -20.99
N LYS A 389 -6.13 -12.97 -20.82
CA LYS A 389 -7.12 -12.65 -21.87
C LYS A 389 -6.64 -11.48 -22.72
N LYS A 390 -7.08 -11.43 -23.98
CA LYS A 390 -6.74 -10.35 -24.91
C LYS A 390 -7.53 -9.08 -24.58
N GLY A 391 -6.84 -7.94 -24.64
CA GLY A 391 -7.44 -6.62 -24.53
C GLY A 391 -7.33 -6.02 -23.12
N PRO A 392 -7.95 -4.86 -22.88
CA PRO A 392 -8.06 -4.29 -21.55
C PRO A 392 -8.95 -5.15 -20.66
N PRO A 393 -8.79 -5.06 -19.33
CA PRO A 393 -9.82 -5.51 -18.41
C PRO A 393 -11.18 -4.89 -18.80
N PRO A 394 -12.31 -5.62 -18.66
CA PRO A 394 -13.63 -5.07 -18.85
C PRO A 394 -13.78 -3.78 -18.04
N PRO A 395 -14.46 -2.75 -18.58
CA PRO A 395 -14.88 -1.62 -17.77
C PRO A 395 -15.69 -2.13 -16.57
N GLY A 396 -15.34 -1.62 -15.40
CA GLY A 396 -16.07 -1.84 -14.17
C GLY A 396 -17.47 -1.25 -14.16
#